data_AF-A0A418YB21-F1
#
_entry.id   AF-A0A418YB21-F1
#
_cell.length_a   1.000
_cell.length_b   1.000
_cell.length_c   1.000
_cell.angle_alpha   90.00
_cell.angle_beta   90.00
_cell.angle_gamma   90.00
#
_symmetry.space_group_name_H-M   'P 1'
#
loop_
_entity.id
_entity.type
_entity.pdbx_description
1 polymer ?
#
loop_
_entity_poly.entity_id
_entity_poly.type
_entity_poly.pdbx_seq_one_letter_code
_entity_poly.pdbx_strand_id
1 'polypeptide(L)'
;MSTAVNISPPNNLDQLMQRALQIAGLSLGELAQQLAITVPKDLTRDKGWVGQLIELHLGASAGSKPEQDFPHLGIELKTIPINDAGQPLETTFVCVAPLVNTAGICWQNSNVRNKLTTVLWLPVQGSRSIPLADRIVGSPLLWQPDRHEQGQLQQDWEEIMELIALGKIESITARHGEVLQLRPKAANGKALTDAVGLNGQKIQTRPRGFYLKKDFTAKILQKHFLV
;
A
#
# COMPACT_ATOMS: atom_id res chain seq x y z
N MET A 1 -22.15 -13.00 22.32
CA MET A 1 -21.30 -11.81 22.45
C MET A 1 -19.88 -12.23 22.16
N SER A 2 -19.39 -12.00 20.93
CA SER A 2 -18.02 -12.39 20.57
C SER A 2 -17.07 -11.33 21.09
N THR A 3 -16.23 -11.68 22.05
CA THR A 3 -15.10 -10.84 22.47
C THR A 3 -14.14 -10.75 21.31
N ALA A 4 -14.10 -9.58 20.64
CA ALA A 4 -13.08 -9.32 19.63
C ALA A 4 -11.70 -9.61 20.24
N VAL A 5 -10.98 -10.56 19.68
CA VAL A 5 -9.61 -10.88 20.10
C VAL A 5 -8.77 -9.63 19.83
N ASN A 6 -8.36 -8.95 20.89
CA ASN A 6 -7.53 -7.75 20.78
C ASN A 6 -6.06 -8.18 20.73
N ILE A 7 -5.53 -8.35 19.53
CA ILE A 7 -4.14 -8.73 19.30
C ILE A 7 -3.28 -7.49 19.54
N SER A 8 -2.44 -7.52 20.58
CA SER A 8 -1.53 -6.42 20.88
C SER A 8 -0.46 -6.25 19.79
N PRO A 9 0.05 -5.02 19.56
CA PRO A 9 1.17 -4.82 18.65
C PRO A 9 2.38 -5.70 18.97
N PRO A 10 3.12 -6.17 17.95
CA PRO A 10 4.31 -6.99 18.16
C PRO A 10 5.42 -6.14 18.79
N ASN A 11 6.17 -6.70 19.73
CA ASN A 11 7.22 -5.99 20.46
C ASN A 11 8.51 -5.80 19.64
N ASN A 12 8.76 -6.68 18.68
CA ASN A 12 9.95 -6.69 17.85
C ASN A 12 9.68 -7.32 16.47
N LEU A 13 10.69 -7.25 15.59
CA LEU A 13 10.62 -7.79 14.23
C LEU A 13 10.38 -9.31 14.23
N ASP A 14 11.04 -10.07 15.10
CA ASP A 14 10.91 -11.53 15.13
C ASP A 14 9.47 -11.95 15.44
N GLN A 15 8.82 -11.29 16.40
CA GLN A 15 7.43 -11.55 16.73
C GLN A 15 6.49 -11.19 15.56
N LEU A 16 6.73 -10.07 14.89
CA LEU A 16 5.95 -9.68 13.71
C LEU A 16 6.09 -10.72 12.59
N MET A 17 7.32 -11.16 12.30
CA MET A 17 7.58 -12.17 11.28
C MET A 17 7.00 -13.54 11.64
N GLN A 18 7.08 -13.95 12.91
CA GLN A 18 6.45 -15.19 13.39
C GLN A 18 4.94 -15.16 13.17
N ARG A 19 4.26 -14.06 13.51
CA ARG A 19 2.82 -13.91 13.25
C ARG A 19 2.50 -13.94 11.76
N ALA A 20 3.30 -13.27 10.93
CA ALA A 20 3.12 -13.25 9.49
C ALA A 20 3.32 -14.65 8.86
N LEU A 21 4.27 -15.43 9.38
CA LEU A 21 4.49 -16.82 8.97
C LEU A 21 3.36 -17.75 9.42
N GLN A 22 2.78 -17.52 10.61
CA GLN A 22 1.67 -18.33 11.13
C GLN A 22 0.40 -18.23 10.29
N ILE A 23 0.17 -17.08 9.64
CA ILE A 23 -1.00 -16.89 8.77
C ILE A 23 -0.75 -17.28 7.31
N ALA A 24 0.51 -17.50 6.92
CA ALA A 24 0.85 -17.95 5.59
C ALA A 24 0.32 -19.37 5.36
N GLY A 25 -0.29 -19.60 4.20
CA GLY A 25 -0.95 -20.85 3.85
C GLY A 25 -2.41 -20.95 4.31
N LEU A 26 -2.88 -20.06 5.19
CA LEU A 26 -4.29 -20.01 5.59
C LEU A 26 -5.13 -19.26 4.55
N SER A 27 -6.39 -19.68 4.42
CA SER A 27 -7.40 -18.98 3.64
C SER A 27 -7.92 -17.73 4.35
N LEU A 28 -8.39 -16.74 3.59
CA LEU A 28 -9.03 -15.55 4.17
C LEU A 28 -10.27 -15.89 5.01
N GLY A 29 -10.97 -16.98 4.68
CA GLY A 29 -12.11 -17.50 5.43
C GLY A 29 -11.71 -18.04 6.80
N GLU A 30 -10.64 -18.84 6.88
CA GLU A 30 -10.11 -19.35 8.15
C GLU A 30 -9.66 -18.20 9.06
N LEU A 31 -8.92 -17.23 8.50
CA LEU A 31 -8.49 -16.03 9.23
C LEU A 31 -9.69 -15.22 9.73
N ALA A 32 -10.69 -14.99 8.88
CA ALA A 32 -11.88 -14.26 9.26
C ALA A 32 -12.67 -14.99 10.37
N GLN A 33 -12.76 -16.32 10.30
CA GLN A 33 -13.40 -17.14 11.33
C GLN A 33 -12.69 -17.03 12.69
N GLN A 34 -11.35 -17.01 12.71
CA GLN A 34 -10.57 -16.85 13.96
C GLN A 34 -10.90 -15.56 14.71
N LEU A 35 -11.26 -14.50 13.98
CA LEU A 35 -11.63 -13.19 14.55
C LEU A 35 -13.14 -12.92 14.56
N ALA A 36 -13.97 -13.91 14.20
CA ALA A 36 -15.42 -13.76 14.04
C ALA A 36 -15.82 -12.60 13.09
N ILE A 37 -15.07 -12.40 12.01
CA ILE A 37 -15.31 -11.41 10.97
C ILE A 37 -16.07 -12.07 9.81
N THR A 38 -17.09 -11.39 9.29
CA THR A 38 -17.79 -11.85 8.09
C THR A 38 -16.95 -11.57 6.84
N VAL A 39 -16.72 -12.59 6.02
CA VAL A 39 -16.11 -12.44 4.70
C VAL A 39 -17.15 -11.83 3.74
N PRO A 40 -16.88 -10.70 3.08
CA PRO A 40 -17.79 -10.17 2.07
C PRO A 40 -17.80 -11.10 0.85
N LYS A 41 -18.87 -11.03 0.04
CA LYS A 41 -18.96 -11.83 -1.19
C LYS A 41 -17.85 -11.50 -2.18
N ASP A 42 -17.51 -10.22 -2.29
CA ASP A 42 -16.47 -9.69 -3.17
C ASP A 42 -15.91 -8.36 -2.62
N LEU A 43 -14.85 -7.85 -3.24
CA LEU A 43 -14.15 -6.63 -2.82
C LEU A 43 -14.65 -5.35 -3.51
N THR A 44 -15.81 -5.38 -4.18
CA THR A 44 -16.30 -4.23 -4.96
C THR A 44 -16.58 -3.03 -4.07
N ARG A 45 -17.16 -3.28 -2.89
CA ARG A 45 -17.48 -2.25 -1.88
C ARG A 45 -16.42 -2.17 -0.77
N ASP A 46 -15.71 -3.27 -0.53
CA ASP A 46 -14.82 -3.44 0.61
C ASP A 46 -13.35 -3.63 0.18
N LYS A 47 -12.85 -2.73 -0.68
CA LYS A 47 -11.51 -2.83 -1.31
C LYS A 47 -10.35 -2.97 -0.33
N GLY A 48 -10.52 -2.49 0.91
CA GLY A 48 -9.52 -2.56 1.98
C GLY A 48 -9.65 -3.76 2.92
N TRP A 49 -10.68 -4.60 2.76
CA TRP A 49 -11.02 -5.64 3.74
C TRP A 49 -9.89 -6.65 3.97
N VAL A 50 -9.20 -7.06 2.90
CA VAL A 50 -8.05 -7.98 3.02
C VAL A 50 -6.95 -7.34 3.86
N GLY A 51 -6.59 -6.09 3.59
CA GLY A 51 -5.59 -5.36 4.37
C GLY A 51 -5.96 -5.29 5.85
N GLN A 52 -7.21 -4.91 6.14
CA GLN A 52 -7.73 -4.82 7.51
C GLN A 52 -7.71 -6.17 8.25
N LEU A 53 -8.08 -7.26 7.56
CA LEU A 53 -8.02 -8.59 8.16
C LEU A 53 -6.59 -8.95 8.56
N ILE A 54 -5.62 -8.67 7.70
CA ILE A 54 -4.21 -8.94 7.97
C ILE A 54 -3.67 -8.02 9.07
N GLU A 55 -3.99 -6.73 9.04
CA GLU A 55 -3.66 -5.76 10.09
C GLU A 55 -4.07 -6.28 11.48
N LEU A 56 -5.30 -6.79 11.61
CA LEU A 56 -5.80 -7.35 12.87
C LEU A 56 -4.99 -8.56 13.32
N HIS A 57 -4.68 -9.50 12.43
CA HIS A 57 -3.89 -10.71 12.78
C HIS A 57 -2.46 -10.38 13.19
N LEU A 58 -1.87 -9.33 12.62
CA LEU A 58 -0.51 -8.92 12.94
C LEU A 58 -0.43 -7.97 14.14
N GLY A 59 -1.56 -7.44 14.61
CA GLY A 59 -1.62 -6.44 15.67
C GLY A 59 -1.16 -5.05 15.20
N ALA A 60 -1.42 -4.69 13.94
CA ALA A 60 -1.14 -3.35 13.45
C ALA A 60 -1.95 -2.30 14.23
N SER A 61 -1.39 -1.10 14.34
CA SER A 61 -2.04 0.00 15.04
C SER A 61 -3.26 0.43 14.24
N ALA A 62 -4.48 0.19 14.74
CA ALA A 62 -5.70 0.45 13.97
C ALA A 62 -5.82 1.93 13.53
N GLY A 63 -5.89 2.16 12.21
CA GLY A 63 -6.29 3.44 11.61
C GLY A 63 -5.39 3.92 10.46
N SER A 64 -5.98 4.59 9.47
CA SER A 64 -5.27 5.20 8.31
C SER A 64 -4.47 6.45 8.68
N LYS A 65 -3.62 6.39 9.70
CA LYS A 65 -2.70 7.49 10.02
C LYS A 65 -1.64 7.63 8.91
N PRO A 66 -1.03 8.82 8.75
CA PRO A 66 0.12 8.99 7.85
C PRO A 66 1.34 8.14 8.24
N GLU A 67 1.36 7.66 9.47
CA GLU A 67 2.38 6.79 10.05
C GLU A 67 2.39 5.40 9.41
N GLN A 68 3.45 4.64 9.69
CA GLN A 68 3.55 3.24 9.30
C GLN A 68 2.66 2.37 10.19
N ASP A 69 2.32 1.16 9.73
CA ASP A 69 1.43 0.26 10.48
C ASP A 69 2.04 -0.23 11.81
N PHE A 70 3.38 -0.31 11.86
CA PHE A 70 4.17 -0.59 13.06
C PHE A 70 5.22 0.52 13.28
N PRO A 71 4.83 1.71 13.78
CA PRO A 71 5.72 2.87 13.88
C PRO A 71 6.98 2.61 14.72
N HIS A 72 6.82 1.88 15.83
CA HIS A 72 7.92 1.54 16.74
C HIS A 72 8.93 0.57 16.15
N LEU A 73 8.55 -0.16 15.08
CA LEU A 73 9.45 -1.03 14.32
C LEU A 73 9.96 -0.37 13.04
N GLY A 74 9.39 0.76 12.63
CA GLY A 74 9.70 1.39 11.34
C GLY A 74 9.22 0.58 10.13
N ILE A 75 8.12 -0.18 10.26
CA ILE A 75 7.64 -1.13 9.24
C ILE A 75 6.22 -0.78 8.77
N GLU A 76 6.06 -0.66 7.46
CA GLU A 76 4.77 -0.60 6.78
C GLU A 76 4.32 -2.01 6.36
N LEU A 77 3.04 -2.31 6.51
CA LEU A 77 2.41 -3.53 6.02
C LEU A 77 1.75 -3.26 4.66
N LYS A 78 2.00 -4.14 3.68
CA LYS A 78 1.29 -4.10 2.40
C LYS A 78 0.85 -5.49 1.96
N THR A 79 -0.44 -5.67 1.76
CA THR A 79 -0.94 -6.84 1.03
C THR A 79 -0.79 -6.61 -0.47
N ILE A 80 -0.48 -7.67 -1.21
CA ILE A 80 -0.33 -7.60 -2.68
C ILE A 80 -1.09 -8.75 -3.36
N PRO A 81 -2.14 -8.45 -4.16
CA PRO A 81 -2.87 -9.50 -4.86
C PRO A 81 -2.02 -10.06 -6.00
N ILE A 82 -1.85 -11.38 -6.04
CA ILE A 82 -1.07 -12.08 -7.06
C ILE A 82 -1.92 -13.09 -7.84
N ASN A 83 -1.52 -13.38 -9.08
CA ASN A 83 -2.07 -14.47 -9.88
C ASN A 83 -1.40 -15.82 -9.54
N ASP A 84 -1.82 -16.89 -10.21
CA ASP A 84 -1.30 -18.25 -10.01
C ASP A 84 0.18 -18.39 -10.39
N ALA A 85 0.71 -17.46 -11.19
CA ALA A 85 2.12 -17.36 -11.54
C ALA A 85 2.94 -16.45 -10.57
N GLY A 86 2.33 -15.99 -9.48
CA GLY A 86 2.98 -15.11 -8.50
C GLY A 86 3.13 -13.65 -8.95
N GLN A 87 2.51 -13.25 -10.06
CA GLN A 87 2.63 -11.90 -10.60
C GLN A 87 1.59 -10.96 -9.97
N PRO A 88 1.96 -9.71 -9.61
CA PRO A 88 1.03 -8.71 -9.12
C PRO A 88 -0.12 -8.43 -10.09
N LEU A 89 -1.35 -8.43 -9.58
CA LEU A 89 -2.55 -8.13 -10.36
C LEU A 89 -2.82 -6.63 -10.44
N GLU A 90 -2.43 -5.86 -9.42
CA GLU A 90 -2.76 -4.45 -9.25
C GLU A 90 -1.55 -3.62 -8.84
N THR A 91 -1.62 -2.31 -9.11
CA THR A 91 -0.66 -1.32 -8.59
C THR A 91 -0.87 -1.11 -7.11
N THR A 92 0.20 -0.98 -6.32
CA THR A 92 0.09 -0.87 -4.86
C THR A 92 0.04 0.58 -4.41
N PHE A 93 -0.98 0.95 -3.64
CA PHE A 93 -1.08 2.28 -3.03
C PHE A 93 -0.01 2.51 -1.97
N VAL A 94 0.62 3.68 -1.99
CA VAL A 94 1.63 4.11 -1.01
C VAL A 94 1.03 5.12 -0.04
N CYS A 95 0.71 6.33 -0.52
CA CYS A 95 0.11 7.39 0.30
C CYS A 95 -0.65 8.40 -0.57
N VAL A 96 -1.45 9.25 0.08
CA VAL A 96 -2.04 10.43 -0.57
C VAL A 96 -0.91 11.41 -0.91
N ALA A 97 -0.99 12.03 -2.08
CA ALA A 97 -0.04 13.06 -2.50
C ALA A 97 -0.48 14.44 -1.98
N PRO A 98 0.43 15.24 -1.39
CA PRO A 98 0.13 16.62 -1.05
C PRO A 98 0.03 17.45 -2.35
N LEU A 99 -1.11 18.11 -2.57
CA LEU A 99 -1.36 18.93 -3.77
C LEU A 99 -1.27 20.44 -3.49
N VAL A 100 -1.14 20.81 -2.21
CA VAL A 100 -0.93 22.16 -1.70
C VAL A 100 0.12 22.11 -0.59
N ASN A 101 0.66 23.28 -0.22
CA ASN A 101 1.65 23.41 0.86
C ASN A 101 2.85 22.45 0.70
N THR A 102 3.32 22.28 -0.54
CA THR A 102 4.43 21.37 -0.88
C THR A 102 5.81 21.97 -0.60
N ALA A 103 5.87 23.25 -0.21
CA ALA A 103 7.11 23.95 0.11
C ALA A 103 7.86 23.25 1.26
N GLY A 104 9.15 23.00 1.07
CA GLY A 104 10.00 22.32 2.06
C GLY A 104 9.88 20.79 2.08
N ILE A 105 9.00 20.20 1.27
CA ILE A 105 8.95 18.75 1.08
C ILE A 105 10.02 18.35 0.06
N CYS A 106 10.91 17.46 0.46
CA CYS A 106 11.93 16.82 -0.39
C CYS A 106 11.83 15.30 -0.27
N TRP A 107 12.57 14.56 -1.09
CA TRP A 107 12.54 13.10 -1.07
C TRP A 107 12.81 12.54 0.34
N GLN A 108 13.80 13.11 1.03
CA GLN A 108 14.29 12.64 2.33
C GLN A 108 13.22 12.70 3.43
N ASN A 109 12.35 13.72 3.40
CA ASN A 109 11.27 13.92 4.36
C ASN A 109 9.87 13.55 3.79
N SER A 110 9.81 12.94 2.61
CA SER A 110 8.55 12.58 1.96
C SER A 110 7.86 11.39 2.65
N ASN A 111 6.53 11.42 2.68
CA ASN A 111 5.73 10.28 3.16
C ASN A 111 5.92 9.02 2.30
N VAL A 112 6.22 9.17 1.00
CA VAL A 112 6.53 8.05 0.10
C VAL A 112 7.77 7.32 0.60
N ARG A 113 8.87 8.04 0.83
CA ARG A 113 10.10 7.45 1.36
C ARG A 113 9.89 6.86 2.76
N ASN A 114 9.19 7.57 3.64
CA ASN A 114 8.88 7.08 4.99
C ASN A 114 8.18 5.71 4.94
N LYS A 115 7.10 5.59 4.16
CA LYS A 115 6.32 4.35 4.04
C LYS A 115 7.03 3.22 3.30
N LEU A 116 8.00 3.54 2.43
CA LEU A 116 8.73 2.55 1.65
C LEU A 116 10.12 2.23 2.23
N THR A 117 10.47 2.76 3.41
CA THR A 117 11.77 2.50 4.04
C THR A 117 11.95 1.02 4.39
N THR A 118 10.94 0.44 5.04
CA THR A 118 10.85 -1.01 5.28
C THR A 118 9.41 -1.45 5.11
N VAL A 119 9.16 -2.43 4.26
CA VAL A 119 7.82 -2.95 3.97
C VAL A 119 7.78 -4.44 4.21
N LEU A 120 6.82 -4.87 5.04
CA LEU A 120 6.40 -6.25 5.15
C LEU A 120 5.31 -6.50 4.08
N TRP A 121 5.66 -7.21 3.02
CA TRP A 121 4.71 -7.59 1.98
C TRP A 121 4.11 -8.96 2.25
N LEU A 122 2.78 -9.04 2.17
CA LEU A 122 2.02 -10.28 2.25
C LEU A 122 1.29 -10.51 0.92
N PRO A 123 1.82 -11.39 0.05
CA PRO A 123 1.10 -11.83 -1.14
C PRO A 123 -0.21 -12.51 -0.75
N VAL A 124 -1.27 -12.28 -1.52
CA VAL A 124 -2.55 -12.97 -1.35
C VAL A 124 -3.06 -13.37 -2.71
N GLN A 125 -3.60 -14.57 -2.86
CA GLN A 125 -4.24 -14.98 -4.11
C GLN A 125 -5.34 -13.97 -4.49
N GLY A 126 -5.25 -13.40 -5.68
CA GLY A 126 -6.17 -12.36 -6.14
C GLY A 126 -7.06 -12.78 -7.31
N SER A 127 -6.91 -14.01 -7.81
CA SER A 127 -7.66 -14.49 -8.97
C SER A 127 -9.18 -14.41 -8.73
N ARG A 128 -9.91 -13.90 -9.72
CA ARG A 128 -11.37 -13.73 -9.65
C ARG A 128 -12.13 -15.06 -9.76
N SER A 129 -11.48 -16.12 -10.23
CA SER A 129 -12.06 -17.46 -10.27
C SER A 129 -12.12 -18.12 -8.90
N ILE A 130 -11.33 -17.64 -7.93
CA ILE A 130 -11.28 -18.16 -6.56
C ILE A 130 -12.19 -17.29 -5.68
N PRO A 131 -13.19 -17.88 -4.99
CA PRO A 131 -14.02 -17.17 -4.02
C PRO A 131 -13.17 -16.44 -2.98
N LEU A 132 -13.63 -15.28 -2.50
CA LEU A 132 -12.81 -14.45 -1.60
C LEU A 132 -12.35 -15.21 -0.34
N ALA A 133 -13.25 -15.99 0.25
CA ALA A 133 -12.96 -16.79 1.44
C ALA A 133 -11.89 -17.86 1.21
N ASP A 134 -11.78 -18.40 0.00
CA ASP A 134 -10.90 -19.53 -0.32
C ASP A 134 -9.49 -19.08 -0.77
N ARG A 135 -9.28 -17.77 -0.94
CA ARG A 135 -7.97 -17.24 -1.33
C ARG A 135 -6.96 -17.43 -0.21
N ILE A 136 -5.80 -17.93 -0.58
CA ILE A 136 -4.71 -18.23 0.35
C ILE A 136 -3.78 -17.02 0.51
N VAL A 137 -3.36 -16.79 1.75
CA VAL A 137 -2.27 -15.86 2.11
C VAL A 137 -0.92 -16.52 1.83
N GLY A 138 -0.06 -15.84 1.09
CA GLY A 138 1.28 -16.31 0.75
C GLY A 138 2.30 -16.09 1.88
N SER A 139 3.53 -16.57 1.65
CA SER A 139 4.64 -16.34 2.58
C SER A 139 4.99 -14.84 2.67
N PRO A 140 5.25 -14.30 3.87
CA PRO A 140 5.64 -12.92 4.03
C PRO A 140 7.05 -12.66 3.49
N LEU A 141 7.29 -11.46 2.99
CA LEU A 141 8.64 -10.97 2.70
C LEU A 141 8.90 -9.62 3.37
N LEU A 142 10.08 -9.45 3.94
CA LEU A 142 10.54 -8.15 4.42
C LEU A 142 11.43 -7.53 3.35
N TRP A 143 11.03 -6.35 2.86
CA TRP A 143 11.75 -5.65 1.80
C TRP A 143 12.21 -4.27 2.28
N GLN A 144 13.42 -3.92 1.87
CA GLN A 144 13.98 -2.58 1.94
C GLN A 144 14.51 -2.24 0.54
N PRO A 145 14.24 -1.04 0.01
CA PRO A 145 14.72 -0.66 -1.31
C PRO A 145 16.24 -0.57 -1.28
N ASP A 146 16.90 -1.25 -2.22
CA ASP A 146 18.34 -1.07 -2.44
C ASP A 146 18.64 0.31 -3.04
N ARG A 147 19.93 0.64 -3.21
CA ARG A 147 20.34 1.95 -3.73
C ARG A 147 19.75 2.27 -5.10
N HIS A 148 19.62 1.28 -5.97
CA HIS A 148 19.06 1.45 -7.31
C HIS A 148 17.55 1.67 -7.23
N GLU A 149 16.83 0.82 -6.50
CA GLU A 149 15.39 0.95 -6.25
C GLU A 149 15.04 2.31 -5.60
N GLN A 150 15.84 2.77 -4.62
CA GLN A 150 15.68 4.09 -4.01
C GLN A 150 15.87 5.23 -5.03
N GLY A 151 16.86 5.12 -5.92
CA GLY A 151 17.12 6.10 -6.97
C GLY A 151 15.94 6.22 -7.95
N GLN A 152 15.37 5.09 -8.38
CA GLN A 152 14.20 5.07 -9.26
C GLN A 152 12.98 5.70 -8.59
N LEU A 153 12.71 5.33 -7.33
CA LEU A 153 11.59 5.89 -6.56
C LEU A 153 11.76 7.40 -6.34
N GLN A 154 12.96 7.85 -6.04
CA GLN A 154 13.28 9.27 -5.85
C GLN A 154 13.04 10.06 -7.13
N GLN A 155 13.60 9.60 -8.26
CA GLN A 155 13.50 10.27 -9.54
C GLN A 155 12.04 10.47 -9.96
N ASP A 156 11.23 9.41 -9.89
CA ASP A 156 9.81 9.48 -10.24
C ASP A 156 9.03 10.39 -9.29
N TRP A 157 9.34 10.34 -8.00
CA TRP A 157 8.69 11.20 -7.01
C TRP A 157 9.01 12.68 -7.25
N GLU A 158 10.27 13.01 -7.53
CA GLU A 158 10.71 14.38 -7.82
C GLU A 158 10.06 14.93 -9.10
N GLU A 159 10.02 14.15 -10.18
CA GLU A 159 9.34 14.52 -11.44
C GLU A 159 7.84 14.83 -11.20
N ILE A 160 7.16 13.94 -10.47
CA ILE A 160 5.72 14.11 -10.18
C ILE A 160 5.49 15.33 -9.28
N MET A 161 6.31 15.52 -8.25
CA MET A 161 6.18 16.65 -7.32
C MET A 161 6.51 17.98 -7.97
N GLU A 162 7.44 18.02 -8.92
CA GLU A 162 7.72 19.21 -9.74
C GLU A 162 6.48 19.62 -10.54
N LEU A 163 5.83 18.66 -11.21
CA LEU A 163 4.59 18.94 -11.95
C LEU A 163 3.47 19.44 -11.03
N ILE A 164 3.35 18.89 -9.82
CA ILE A 164 2.40 19.39 -8.81
C ILE A 164 2.73 20.83 -8.42
N ALA A 165 4.00 21.12 -8.11
CA ALA A 165 4.44 22.44 -7.68
C ALA A 165 4.27 23.52 -8.77
N LEU A 166 4.46 23.16 -10.04
CA LEU A 166 4.22 24.02 -11.21
C LEU A 166 2.73 24.16 -11.56
N GLY A 167 1.82 23.61 -10.76
CA GLY A 167 0.38 23.65 -10.99
C GLY A 167 -0.09 22.88 -12.21
N LYS A 168 0.73 21.92 -12.70
CA LYS A 168 0.47 21.08 -13.87
C LYS A 168 -0.22 19.75 -13.51
N ILE A 169 -0.96 19.72 -12.41
CA ILE A 169 -1.58 18.49 -11.87
C ILE A 169 -2.46 17.73 -12.88
N GLU A 170 -3.20 18.43 -13.72
CA GLU A 170 -4.08 17.79 -14.74
C GLU A 170 -3.30 17.18 -15.92
N SER A 171 -2.03 17.56 -16.11
CA SER A 171 -1.16 16.93 -17.12
C SER A 171 -0.63 15.57 -16.66
N ILE A 172 -0.69 15.27 -15.36
CA ILE A 172 -0.14 14.04 -14.80
C ILE A 172 -1.04 12.85 -15.15
N THR A 173 -0.52 12.01 -16.04
CA THR A 173 -1.13 10.73 -16.42
C THR A 173 -0.41 9.54 -15.79
N ALA A 174 -1.03 8.36 -15.84
CA ALA A 174 -0.43 7.11 -15.37
C ALA A 174 0.84 6.68 -16.13
N ARG A 175 1.22 7.38 -17.21
CA ARG A 175 2.47 7.13 -17.95
C ARG A 175 3.69 7.76 -17.29
N HIS A 176 3.51 8.78 -16.45
CA HIS A 176 4.62 9.41 -15.73
C HIS A 176 5.22 8.46 -14.68
N GLY A 177 6.51 8.64 -14.45
CA GLY A 177 7.38 7.78 -13.65
C GLY A 177 7.63 6.40 -14.27
N GLU A 178 8.71 5.75 -13.90
CA GLU A 178 9.06 4.40 -14.33
C GLU A 178 8.45 3.35 -13.39
N VAL A 179 8.60 3.51 -12.09
CA VAL A 179 8.26 2.58 -11.01
C VAL A 179 7.20 3.11 -10.04
N LEU A 180 7.08 4.43 -9.91
CA LEU A 180 6.11 5.14 -9.09
C LEU A 180 5.22 6.01 -9.99
N GLN A 181 3.94 6.12 -9.67
CA GLN A 181 3.01 6.94 -10.44
C GLN A 181 1.96 7.62 -9.58
N LEU A 182 1.35 8.67 -10.13
CA LEU A 182 0.25 9.38 -9.51
C LEU A 182 -1.10 8.98 -10.13
N ARG A 183 -2.08 8.61 -9.31
CA ARG A 183 -3.44 8.25 -9.78
C ARG A 183 -4.52 8.87 -8.90
N PRO A 184 -5.76 9.03 -9.40
CA PRO A 184 -6.89 9.43 -8.55
C PRO A 184 -7.08 8.48 -7.36
N LYS A 185 -7.22 9.02 -6.15
CA LYS A 185 -7.52 8.29 -4.92
C LYS A 185 -8.66 8.99 -4.18
N ALA A 186 -9.90 8.61 -4.47
CA ALA A 186 -11.07 9.21 -3.83
C ALA A 186 -12.00 8.15 -3.24
N ALA A 187 -12.63 8.47 -2.10
CA ALA A 187 -13.66 7.62 -1.50
C ALA A 187 -14.90 7.48 -2.41
N ASN A 188 -15.19 8.52 -3.20
CA ASN A 188 -16.19 8.53 -4.24
C ASN A 188 -15.72 9.41 -5.43
N GLY A 189 -16.30 9.23 -6.61
CA GLY A 189 -15.88 9.97 -7.82
C GLY A 189 -16.14 11.49 -7.82
N LYS A 190 -16.73 12.01 -6.74
CA LYS A 190 -17.13 13.41 -6.56
C LYS A 190 -16.25 14.18 -5.56
N ALA A 191 -15.39 13.49 -4.80
CA ALA A 191 -14.53 14.14 -3.83
C ALA A 191 -13.53 15.07 -4.53
N LEU A 192 -13.40 16.29 -4.00
CA LEU A 192 -12.48 17.30 -4.46
C LEU A 192 -11.51 17.67 -3.33
N THR A 193 -10.35 18.17 -3.71
CA THR A 193 -9.35 18.72 -2.81
C THR A 193 -8.67 19.91 -3.46
N ASP A 194 -8.04 20.71 -2.64
CA ASP A 194 -7.28 21.88 -3.07
C ASP A 194 -6.02 21.45 -3.82
N ALA A 195 -5.68 22.18 -4.87
CA ALA A 195 -4.39 22.08 -5.56
C ALA A 195 -3.91 23.46 -6.03
N VAL A 196 -2.63 23.53 -6.39
CA VAL A 196 -2.05 24.69 -7.08
C VAL A 196 -2.37 24.61 -8.58
N GLY A 197 -2.84 25.71 -9.17
CA GLY A 197 -3.06 25.86 -10.61
C GLY A 197 -1.88 26.52 -11.33
N LEU A 198 -1.93 26.57 -12.66
CA LEU A 198 -0.83 27.03 -13.53
C LEU A 198 -0.28 28.43 -13.21
N ASN A 199 -1.11 29.33 -12.66
CA ASN A 199 -0.70 30.70 -12.31
C ASN A 199 -0.54 30.88 -10.78
N GLY A 200 -0.35 29.78 -10.04
CA GLY A 200 -0.22 29.79 -8.58
C GLY A 200 -1.53 29.96 -7.81
N GLN A 201 -2.66 30.10 -8.51
CA GLN A 201 -3.98 30.21 -7.88
C GLN A 201 -4.43 28.86 -7.32
N LYS A 202 -5.28 28.91 -6.29
CA LYS A 202 -5.92 27.72 -5.72
C LYS A 202 -7.01 27.20 -6.67
N ILE A 203 -6.97 25.90 -6.98
CA ILE A 203 -7.98 25.20 -7.79
C ILE A 203 -8.55 24.00 -7.04
N GLN A 204 -9.66 23.43 -7.52
CA GLN A 204 -10.18 22.15 -7.06
C GLN A 204 -9.86 21.06 -8.08
N THR A 205 -9.35 19.92 -7.61
CA THR A 205 -9.15 18.72 -8.43
C THR A 205 -9.50 17.47 -7.62
N ARG A 206 -9.48 16.29 -8.25
CA ARG A 206 -9.63 15.01 -7.56
C ARG A 206 -8.39 14.72 -6.73
N PRO A 207 -8.54 14.22 -5.48
CA PRO A 207 -7.40 13.80 -4.69
C PRO A 207 -6.57 12.74 -5.42
N ARG A 208 -5.26 12.82 -5.26
CA ARG A 208 -4.30 11.94 -5.90
C ARG A 208 -3.54 11.11 -4.86
N GLY A 209 -3.12 9.92 -5.25
CA GLY A 209 -2.27 9.05 -4.46
C GLY A 209 -1.11 8.54 -5.27
N PHE A 210 -0.01 8.28 -4.59
CA PHE A 210 1.15 7.58 -5.13
C PHE A 210 0.90 6.08 -5.14
N TYR A 211 1.28 5.43 -6.24
CA TYR A 211 1.16 4.00 -6.44
C TYR A 211 2.47 3.43 -7.02
N LEU A 212 2.91 2.30 -6.48
CA LEU A 212 3.94 1.48 -7.12
C LEU A 212 3.35 0.76 -8.33
N LYS A 213 4.07 0.79 -9.45
CA LYS A 213 3.69 0.06 -10.65
C LYS A 213 3.89 -1.44 -10.46
N LYS A 214 3.10 -2.23 -11.19
CA LYS A 214 3.10 -3.69 -11.10
C LYS A 214 4.47 -4.30 -11.41
N ASP A 215 5.17 -3.75 -12.39
CA ASP A 215 6.48 -4.27 -12.80
C ASP A 215 7.53 -4.09 -11.70
N PHE A 216 7.42 -3.01 -10.91
CA PHE A 216 8.30 -2.78 -9.77
C PHE A 216 8.05 -3.79 -8.65
N THR A 217 6.78 -3.98 -8.25
CA THR A 217 6.45 -4.97 -7.23
C THR A 217 6.67 -6.41 -7.70
N ALA A 218 6.55 -6.68 -9.00
CA ALA A 218 6.91 -7.97 -9.57
C ALA A 218 8.41 -8.27 -9.40
N LYS A 219 9.28 -7.29 -9.67
CA LYS A 219 10.73 -7.43 -9.43
C LYS A 219 11.06 -7.70 -7.96
N ILE A 220 10.38 -7.02 -7.03
CA ILE A 220 10.53 -7.27 -5.58
C ILE A 220 10.21 -8.73 -5.25
N LEU A 221 9.05 -9.23 -5.70
CA LEU A 221 8.64 -10.61 -5.44
C LEU A 221 9.59 -11.63 -6.09
N GLN A 222 10.02 -11.39 -7.33
CA GLN A 222 10.96 -12.27 -8.04
C GLN A 222 12.31 -12.33 -7.33
N LYS A 223 12.87 -11.18 -6.94
CA LYS A 223 14.15 -11.09 -6.23
C LYS A 223 14.16 -11.84 -4.90
N HIS A 224 13.00 -11.97 -4.24
CA HIS A 224 12.90 -12.64 -2.95
C HIS A 224 12.61 -14.16 -3.07
N PHE A 225 11.74 -14.56 -4.00
CA PHE A 225 11.26 -15.96 -4.05
C PHE A 225 11.88 -16.82 -5.17
N LEU A 226 12.50 -16.21 -6.19
CA LEU A 226 12.99 -16.92 -7.38
C LEU A 226 14.49 -16.78 -7.60
N VAL A 227 15.20 -16.08 -6.72
CA VAL A 227 16.65 -15.84 -6.79
C VAL A 227 17.33 -16.48 -5.59
#